data_AF-A0A2H9NSX2-F1
#
_entry.id   AF-A0A2H9NSX2-F1
#
_cell.length_a   1.000
_cell.length_b   1.000
_cell.length_c   1.000
_cell.angle_alpha   90.00
_cell.angle_beta   90.00
_cell.angle_gamma   90.00
#
_symmetry.space_group_name_H-M   'P 1'
#
loop_
_entity.id
_entity.type
_entity.pdbx_description
1 polymer ?
#
loop_
_entity_poly.entity_id
_entity_poly.type
_entity_poly.pdbx_seq_one_letter_code
_entity_poly.pdbx_strand_id
1 'polypeptide(L)'
;MSLPKFGASTDLFKTALEGMKELQGYGFDFFEILVQEPFGTPGKLMKEQKEIIEFVKENNLFLLGHPPHWGEIASMHEGIRKAWVNEYKESIEISQKLGIKKLVVHPHTKKYPKGESFEEEMRENNIQSLTEINDYGKDHGVTIVLENVPRK
;
A
#
# COMPACT_ATOMS: atom_id res chain seq x y z
N MET A 1 -28.01 -10.14 -1.69
CA MET A 1 -26.89 -9.29 -1.25
C MET A 1 -25.69 -10.18 -1.03
N SER A 2 -24.49 -9.79 -1.49
CA SER A 2 -23.27 -10.52 -1.14
C SER A 2 -22.96 -10.30 0.35
N LEU A 3 -22.51 -11.35 1.04
CA LEU A 3 -22.04 -11.23 2.42
C LEU A 3 -20.81 -10.30 2.50
N PRO A 4 -20.62 -9.56 3.61
CA PRO A 4 -19.38 -8.84 3.86
C PRO A 4 -18.16 -9.76 3.80
N LYS A 5 -17.03 -9.20 3.37
CA LYS A 5 -15.74 -9.87 3.32
C LYS A 5 -14.90 -9.46 4.51
N PHE A 6 -14.31 -10.43 5.20
CA PHE A 6 -13.46 -10.19 6.37
C PHE A 6 -12.01 -10.52 6.03
N GLY A 7 -11.08 -9.70 6.50
CA GLY A 7 -9.67 -9.91 6.29
C GLY A 7 -8.84 -9.50 7.48
N ALA A 8 -7.55 -9.82 7.42
CA ALA A 8 -6.58 -9.48 8.44
C ALA A 8 -5.30 -8.94 7.81
N SER A 9 -4.61 -8.08 8.55
CA SER A 9 -3.26 -7.63 8.20
C SER A 9 -2.24 -8.70 8.56
N THR A 10 -1.19 -8.83 7.75
CA THR A 10 -0.02 -9.68 8.05
C THR A 10 1.12 -8.92 8.74
N ASP A 11 0.88 -7.68 9.17
CA ASP A 11 1.87 -6.77 9.74
C ASP A 11 2.56 -7.27 11.03
N LEU A 12 1.88 -8.12 11.81
CA LEU A 12 2.42 -8.69 13.05
C LEU A 12 3.42 -9.82 12.83
N PHE A 13 3.62 -10.26 11.58
CA PHE A 13 4.44 -11.42 11.25
C PHE A 13 5.73 -11.02 10.54
N LYS A 14 6.69 -11.95 10.53
CA LYS A 14 7.96 -11.69 9.88
C LYS A 14 7.82 -11.57 8.38
N THR A 15 7.03 -12.38 7.69
CA THR A 15 6.74 -12.18 6.26
C THR A 15 5.25 -12.26 5.99
N ALA A 16 4.81 -11.70 4.87
CA ALA A 16 3.42 -11.82 4.43
C ALA A 16 3.00 -13.30 4.32
N LEU A 17 3.85 -14.14 3.72
CA LEU A 17 3.58 -15.56 3.56
C LEU A 17 3.49 -16.30 4.91
N GLU A 18 4.36 -15.96 5.86
CA GLU A 18 4.29 -16.50 7.22
C GLU A 18 2.95 -16.14 7.88
N GLY A 19 2.57 -14.85 7.88
CA GLY A 19 1.32 -14.40 8.48
C GLY A 19 0.08 -15.02 7.84
N MET A 20 0.07 -15.16 6.51
CA MET A 20 -1.03 -15.84 5.80
C MET A 20 -1.15 -17.31 6.19
N LYS A 21 -0.03 -18.02 6.42
CA LYS A 21 -0.03 -19.42 6.85
C LYS A 21 -0.48 -19.56 8.31
N GLU A 22 -0.01 -18.69 9.20
CA GLU A 22 -0.41 -18.71 10.62
C GLU A 22 -1.89 -18.35 10.83
N LEU A 23 -2.41 -17.44 10.02
CA LEU A 23 -3.81 -17.03 10.04
C LEU A 23 -4.71 -17.90 9.14
N GLN A 24 -4.16 -18.92 8.50
CA GLN A 24 -4.94 -19.86 7.70
C GLN A 24 -5.96 -20.60 8.59
N GLY A 25 -7.19 -20.73 8.10
CA GLY A 25 -8.25 -21.47 8.81
C GLY A 25 -9.09 -20.63 9.79
N TYR A 26 -8.75 -19.36 10.02
CA TYR A 26 -9.56 -18.44 10.83
C TYR A 26 -10.79 -17.87 10.08
N GLY A 27 -10.99 -18.26 8.81
CA GLY A 27 -12.17 -17.88 8.03
C GLY A 27 -12.09 -16.52 7.33
N PHE A 28 -10.89 -15.95 7.16
CA PHE A 28 -10.69 -14.73 6.39
C PHE A 28 -10.86 -14.96 4.88
N ASP A 29 -11.43 -13.97 4.20
CA ASP A 29 -11.57 -13.92 2.75
C ASP A 29 -10.35 -13.29 2.06
N PHE A 30 -9.58 -12.48 2.78
CA PHE A 30 -8.42 -11.78 2.25
C PHE A 30 -7.39 -11.45 3.32
N PHE A 31 -6.18 -11.17 2.86
CA PHE A 31 -5.13 -10.61 3.69
C PHE A 31 -4.65 -9.27 3.13
N GLU A 32 -4.31 -8.36 4.03
CA GLU A 32 -3.60 -7.13 3.72
C GLU A 32 -2.11 -7.33 4.01
N ILE A 33 -1.28 -7.14 2.99
CA ILE A 33 0.16 -7.31 3.10
C ILE A 33 0.86 -5.95 3.11
N LEU A 34 1.85 -5.82 3.97
CA LEU A 34 2.73 -4.66 3.98
C LEU A 34 3.72 -4.74 2.80
N VAL A 35 3.72 -3.71 1.96
CA VAL A 35 4.68 -3.51 0.85
C VAL A 35 5.79 -2.57 1.32
N GLN A 36 6.38 -2.88 2.47
CA GLN A 36 7.38 -2.04 3.12
C GLN A 36 8.40 -2.87 3.91
N GLU A 37 9.47 -2.22 4.33
CA GLU A 37 10.47 -2.80 5.23
C GLU A 37 9.85 -3.26 6.58
N PRO A 38 10.52 -4.17 7.33
CA PRO A 38 11.77 -4.84 6.98
C PRO A 38 11.62 -6.00 6.00
N PHE A 39 10.46 -6.64 5.87
CA PHE A 39 10.34 -7.92 5.17
C PHE A 39 9.47 -7.92 3.93
N GLY A 40 8.67 -6.87 3.71
CA GLY A 40 7.77 -6.73 2.58
C GLY A 40 8.23 -5.73 1.51
N THR A 41 9.54 -5.41 1.43
CA THR A 41 10.01 -4.55 0.34
C THR A 41 9.74 -5.19 -1.03
N PRO A 42 9.56 -4.42 -2.12
CA PRO A 42 9.26 -4.98 -3.44
C PRO A 42 10.22 -6.10 -3.86
N GLY A 43 11.53 -5.91 -3.62
CA GLY A 43 12.55 -6.92 -3.91
C GLY A 43 12.49 -8.19 -3.05
N LYS A 44 11.94 -8.12 -1.82
CA LYS A 44 11.72 -9.31 -0.97
C LYS A 44 10.45 -10.05 -1.37
N LEU A 45 9.36 -9.31 -1.59
CA LEU A 45 8.10 -9.87 -2.09
C LEU A 45 8.29 -10.54 -3.46
N MET A 46 9.12 -9.98 -4.33
CA MET A 46 9.45 -10.60 -5.63
C MET A 46 10.08 -11.99 -5.48
N LYS A 47 10.87 -12.22 -4.43
CA LYS A 47 11.52 -13.53 -4.19
C LYS A 47 10.54 -14.60 -3.71
N GLU A 48 9.46 -14.19 -3.04
CA GLU A 48 8.39 -15.07 -2.53
C GLU A 48 7.13 -15.03 -3.42
N GLN A 49 7.21 -14.39 -4.59
CA GLN A 49 6.06 -14.07 -5.43
C GLN A 49 5.27 -15.34 -5.79
N LYS A 50 5.98 -16.39 -6.19
CA LYS A 50 5.36 -17.64 -6.66
C LYS A 50 4.59 -18.31 -5.52
N GLU A 51 5.22 -18.44 -4.36
CA GLU A 51 4.66 -19.07 -3.17
C GLU A 51 3.44 -18.29 -2.65
N ILE A 52 3.49 -16.96 -2.69
CA ILE A 52 2.35 -16.10 -2.34
C ILE A 52 1.17 -16.36 -3.28
N ILE A 53 1.41 -16.34 -4.60
CA ILE A 53 0.35 -16.53 -5.60
C ILE A 53 -0.28 -17.93 -5.48
N GLU A 54 0.55 -18.95 -5.32
CA GLU A 54 0.10 -20.34 -5.14
C GLU A 54 -0.76 -20.47 -3.88
N PHE A 55 -0.28 -19.95 -2.74
CA PHE A 55 -1.02 -19.98 -1.48
C PHE A 55 -2.39 -19.27 -1.59
N VAL A 56 -2.43 -18.07 -2.17
CA VAL A 56 -3.66 -17.29 -2.34
C VAL A 56 -4.66 -18.04 -3.22
N LYS A 57 -4.20 -18.65 -4.31
CA LYS A 57 -5.04 -19.42 -5.24
C LYS A 57 -5.60 -20.67 -4.59
N GLU A 58 -4.77 -21.46 -3.91
CA GLU A 58 -5.17 -22.71 -3.26
C GLU A 58 -6.22 -22.49 -2.16
N ASN A 59 -6.14 -21.35 -1.48
CA ASN A 59 -7.05 -20.99 -0.38
C ASN A 59 -8.21 -20.08 -0.81
N ASN A 60 -8.36 -19.80 -2.12
CA ASN A 60 -9.40 -18.92 -2.66
C ASN A 60 -9.47 -17.56 -1.95
N LEU A 61 -8.30 -16.98 -1.69
CA LEU A 61 -8.13 -15.68 -1.05
C LEU A 61 -7.98 -14.58 -2.09
N PHE A 62 -8.11 -13.32 -1.66
CA PHE A 62 -7.54 -12.19 -2.40
C PHE A 62 -6.62 -11.37 -1.49
N LEU A 63 -5.87 -10.43 -2.09
CA LEU A 63 -4.91 -9.61 -1.36
C LEU A 63 -5.21 -8.12 -1.51
N LEU A 64 -4.91 -7.37 -0.45
CA LEU A 64 -4.71 -5.92 -0.46
C LEU A 64 -3.23 -5.63 -0.20
N GLY A 65 -2.71 -4.56 -0.79
CA GLY A 65 -1.37 -4.06 -0.47
C GLY A 65 -1.46 -2.81 0.40
N HIS A 66 -0.49 -2.65 1.29
CA HIS A 66 -0.31 -1.45 2.09
C HIS A 66 1.18 -1.02 2.05
N PRO A 67 1.55 -0.03 1.21
CA PRO A 67 2.90 0.52 1.12
C PRO A 67 3.23 1.40 2.35
N PRO A 68 4.45 1.98 2.44
CA PRO A 68 4.86 2.82 3.55
C PRO A 68 3.91 3.98 3.88
N HIS A 69 3.18 3.88 4.99
CA HIS A 69 2.25 4.93 5.46
C HIS A 69 2.93 6.26 5.79
N TRP A 70 4.24 6.24 6.00
CA TRP A 70 5.05 7.39 6.40
C TRP A 70 5.64 8.17 5.21
N GLY A 71 5.35 7.78 3.97
CA GLY A 71 5.91 8.40 2.77
C GLY A 71 5.55 9.87 2.58
N GLU A 72 6.53 10.74 2.30
CA GLU A 72 6.36 12.20 2.26
C GLU A 72 5.94 12.74 0.87
N ILE A 73 4.80 12.27 0.34
CA ILE A 73 4.29 12.68 -0.98
C ILE A 73 3.82 14.15 -1.03
N ALA A 74 3.68 14.81 0.12
CA ALA A 74 3.32 16.22 0.24
C ALA A 74 4.51 17.13 0.62
N SER A 75 5.73 16.59 0.69
CA SER A 75 6.93 17.32 1.13
C SER A 75 7.14 18.60 0.33
N MET A 76 7.70 19.66 0.90
CA MET A 76 8.07 20.86 0.13
C MET A 76 9.31 20.64 -0.75
N HIS A 77 10.11 19.64 -0.41
CA HIS A 77 11.30 19.27 -1.18
C HIS A 77 10.88 18.36 -2.34
N GLU A 78 10.94 18.90 -3.56
CA GLU A 78 10.56 18.16 -4.78
C GLU A 78 11.32 16.83 -4.93
N GLY A 79 12.62 16.80 -4.61
CA GLY A 79 13.42 15.58 -4.66
C GLY A 79 12.90 14.49 -3.71
N ILE A 80 12.43 14.88 -2.51
CA ILE A 80 11.81 13.95 -1.55
C ILE A 80 10.47 13.46 -2.08
N ARG A 81 9.62 14.35 -2.60
CA ARG A 81 8.33 13.97 -3.20
C ARG A 81 8.51 12.96 -4.34
N LYS A 82 9.40 13.24 -5.29
CA LYS A 82 9.67 12.36 -6.44
C LYS A 82 10.20 11.00 -6.01
N ALA A 83 11.11 10.96 -5.04
CA ALA A 83 11.61 9.71 -4.49
C ALA A 83 10.45 8.88 -3.93
N TRP A 84 9.58 9.49 -3.12
CA TRP A 84 8.41 8.81 -2.58
C TRP A 84 7.44 8.33 -3.65
N VAL A 85 7.09 9.18 -4.62
CA VAL A 85 6.23 8.77 -5.74
C VAL A 85 6.81 7.54 -6.45
N ASN A 86 8.13 7.47 -6.65
CA ASN A 86 8.76 6.30 -7.24
C ASN A 86 8.66 5.04 -6.36
N GLU A 87 8.84 5.16 -5.04
CA GLU A 87 8.62 4.04 -4.10
C GLU A 87 7.16 3.52 -4.16
N TYR A 88 6.18 4.41 -4.30
CA TYR A 88 4.78 4.01 -4.50
C TYR A 88 4.56 3.33 -5.85
N LYS A 89 5.25 3.76 -6.92
CA LYS A 89 5.21 3.09 -8.23
C LYS A 89 5.82 1.68 -8.17
N GLU A 90 6.96 1.51 -7.50
CA GLU A 90 7.52 0.17 -7.26
C GLU A 90 6.57 -0.72 -6.46
N SER A 91 5.87 -0.13 -5.47
CA SER A 91 4.83 -0.82 -4.69
C SER A 91 3.64 -1.24 -5.55
N ILE A 92 3.24 -0.43 -6.55
CA ILE A 92 2.22 -0.76 -7.54
C ILE A 92 2.68 -1.92 -8.43
N GLU A 93 3.90 -1.87 -8.94
CA GLU A 93 4.44 -2.91 -9.83
C GLU A 93 4.49 -4.28 -9.14
N ILE A 94 4.99 -4.34 -7.90
CA ILE A 94 5.00 -5.60 -7.15
C ILE A 94 3.58 -6.04 -6.77
N SER A 95 2.68 -5.11 -6.48
CA SER A 95 1.27 -5.43 -6.21
C SER A 95 0.60 -6.07 -7.41
N GLN A 96 0.78 -5.51 -8.61
CA GLN A 96 0.29 -6.11 -9.85
C GLN A 96 0.85 -7.53 -10.04
N LYS A 97 2.15 -7.72 -9.81
CA LYS A 97 2.82 -9.02 -9.92
C LYS A 97 2.27 -10.07 -8.94
N LEU A 98 1.81 -9.65 -7.76
CA LEU A 98 1.16 -10.51 -6.77
C LEU A 98 -0.34 -10.70 -7.00
N GLY A 99 -0.91 -10.04 -8.02
CA GLY A 99 -2.36 -10.08 -8.29
C GLY A 99 -3.19 -9.18 -7.37
N ILE A 100 -2.55 -8.28 -6.62
CA ILE A 100 -3.21 -7.27 -5.80
C ILE A 100 -3.84 -6.23 -6.71
N LYS A 101 -5.15 -5.98 -6.52
CA LYS A 101 -5.91 -4.99 -7.31
C LYS A 101 -6.16 -3.68 -6.59
N LYS A 102 -5.85 -3.62 -5.29
CA LYS A 102 -6.12 -2.47 -4.42
C LYS A 102 -4.91 -2.22 -3.52
N LEU A 103 -4.40 -1.00 -3.57
CA LEU A 103 -3.27 -0.54 -2.77
C LEU A 103 -3.75 0.61 -1.87
N VAL A 104 -3.72 0.40 -0.56
CA VAL A 104 -4.19 1.34 0.46
C VAL A 104 -3.11 2.39 0.71
N VAL A 105 -3.37 3.67 0.48
CA VAL A 105 -2.36 4.74 0.56
C VAL A 105 -2.82 5.82 1.52
N HIS A 106 -1.90 6.28 2.36
CA HIS A 106 -2.14 7.42 3.25
C HIS A 106 -1.92 8.73 2.48
N PRO A 107 -2.87 9.69 2.52
CA PRO A 107 -2.57 11.06 2.13
C PRO A 107 -1.60 11.61 3.18
N HIS A 108 -0.33 11.76 2.84
CA HIS A 108 0.64 12.23 3.82
C HIS A 108 0.29 13.63 4.36
N THR A 109 0.11 13.73 5.68
CA THR A 109 -0.13 15.00 6.38
C THR A 109 0.67 15.04 7.68
N LYS A 110 2.01 15.10 7.62
CA LYS A 110 2.79 15.47 8.81
C LYS A 110 2.35 16.86 9.30
N LYS A 111 2.49 17.11 10.61
CA LYS A 111 2.36 18.45 11.20
C LYS A 111 3.60 19.25 10.81
N TYR A 112 3.59 19.83 9.63
CA TYR A 112 4.59 20.81 9.20
C TYR A 112 4.37 22.15 9.93
N PRO A 113 5.34 23.10 9.89
CA PRO A 113 5.16 24.42 10.49
C PRO A 113 3.82 25.06 10.10
N LYS A 114 3.09 25.51 11.13
CA LYS A 114 1.73 26.07 11.00
C LYS A 114 1.78 27.40 10.23
N GLY A 115 1.07 27.47 9.12
CA GLY A 115 0.81 28.68 8.34
C GLY A 115 -0.10 28.37 7.15
N GLU A 116 -1.13 29.17 6.90
CA GLU A 116 -2.16 28.87 5.89
C GLU A 116 -1.58 28.63 4.49
N SER A 117 -0.63 29.48 4.06
CA SER A 117 0.03 29.34 2.76
C SER A 117 0.85 28.05 2.65
N PHE A 118 1.42 27.60 3.77
CA PHE A 118 2.20 26.37 3.81
C PHE A 118 1.28 25.13 3.71
N GLU A 119 0.13 25.15 4.38
CA GLU A 119 -0.87 24.08 4.32
C GLU A 119 -1.52 23.96 2.94
N GLU A 120 -1.71 25.08 2.24
CA GLU A 120 -2.23 25.10 0.86
C GLU A 120 -1.23 24.48 -0.12
N GLU A 121 0.03 24.92 -0.13
CA GLU A 121 1.05 24.36 -1.03
C GLU A 121 1.29 22.86 -0.77
N MET A 122 1.27 22.45 0.49
CA MET A 122 1.30 21.04 0.87
C MET A 122 0.12 20.24 0.31
N ARG A 123 -1.08 20.79 0.36
CA ARG A 123 -2.29 20.16 -0.18
C ARG A 123 -2.18 20.01 -1.68
N GLU A 124 -1.70 21.03 -2.38
CA GLU A 124 -1.44 20.98 -3.82
C GLU A 124 -0.42 19.91 -4.18
N ASN A 125 0.71 19.88 -3.45
CA ASN A 125 1.73 18.84 -3.61
C ASN A 125 1.15 17.43 -3.40
N ASN A 126 0.34 17.25 -2.36
CA ASN A 126 -0.32 15.98 -2.07
C ASN A 126 -1.26 15.55 -3.21
N ILE A 127 -2.10 16.47 -3.71
CA ILE A 127 -3.01 16.22 -4.83
C ILE A 127 -2.22 15.84 -6.09
N GLN A 128 -1.14 16.56 -6.40
CA GLN A 128 -0.30 16.28 -7.57
C GLN A 128 0.32 14.88 -7.48
N SER A 129 0.96 14.56 -6.35
CA SER A 129 1.59 13.25 -6.16
C SER A 129 0.58 12.11 -6.12
N LEU A 130 -0.58 12.27 -5.46
CA LEU A 130 -1.65 11.28 -5.49
C LEU A 130 -2.23 11.08 -6.89
N THR A 131 -2.35 12.15 -7.68
CA THR A 131 -2.81 12.04 -9.08
C THR A 131 -1.83 11.21 -9.89
N GLU A 132 -0.54 11.48 -9.78
CA GLU A 132 0.50 10.71 -10.47
C GLU A 132 0.52 9.23 -10.05
N ILE A 133 0.42 8.96 -8.74
CA ILE A 133 0.35 7.60 -8.20
C ILE A 133 -0.93 6.88 -8.68
N ASN A 134 -2.06 7.57 -8.70
CA ASN A 134 -3.34 7.04 -9.16
C ASN A 134 -3.34 6.71 -10.65
N ASP A 135 -2.83 7.61 -11.48
CA ASP A 135 -2.74 7.39 -12.93
C ASP A 135 -1.81 6.21 -13.24
N TYR A 136 -0.66 6.14 -12.57
CA TYR A 136 0.24 5.00 -12.68
C TYR A 136 -0.42 3.70 -12.21
N GLY A 137 -1.15 3.73 -11.09
CA GLY A 137 -1.92 2.59 -10.58
C GLY A 137 -2.93 2.08 -11.61
N LYS A 138 -3.69 3.00 -12.22
CA LYS A 138 -4.67 2.68 -13.27
C LYS A 138 -4.02 1.99 -14.46
N ASP A 139 -2.88 2.47 -14.93
CA ASP A 139 -2.14 1.87 -16.05
C ASP A 139 -1.64 0.44 -15.74
N HIS A 140 -1.47 0.11 -14.45
CA HIS A 140 -1.02 -1.20 -13.97
C HIS A 140 -2.17 -2.07 -13.43
N GLY A 141 -3.42 -1.63 -13.56
CA GLY A 141 -4.60 -2.36 -13.08
C GLY A 141 -4.73 -2.41 -11.55
N VAL A 142 -4.06 -1.51 -10.84
CA VAL A 142 -4.08 -1.36 -9.38
C VAL A 142 -4.85 -0.10 -8.99
N THR A 143 -5.94 -0.27 -8.25
CA THR A 143 -6.72 0.85 -7.73
C THR A 143 -6.06 1.40 -6.46
N ILE A 144 -5.78 2.70 -6.44
CA ILE A 144 -5.33 3.38 -5.23
C ILE A 144 -6.54 3.65 -4.34
N VAL A 145 -6.45 3.22 -3.09
CA VAL A 145 -7.50 3.39 -2.07
C VAL A 145 -6.98 4.35 -1.01
N LEU A 146 -7.56 5.54 -0.94
CA LEU A 146 -7.12 6.56 0.01
C LEU A 146 -7.62 6.24 1.42
N GLU A 147 -6.71 6.06 2.38
CA GLU A 147 -7.05 5.81 3.78
C GLU A 147 -7.21 7.13 4.55
N ASN A 148 -8.27 7.24 5.37
CA ASN A 148 -8.39 8.35 6.31
C ASN A 148 -7.40 8.20 7.47
N VAL A 149 -6.58 9.22 7.71
CA VAL A 149 -5.63 9.20 8.83
C VAL A 149 -6.26 9.73 10.13
N PRO A 150 -5.89 9.20 11.32
CA PRO A 150 -6.41 9.69 12.58
C PRO A 150 -6.01 11.15 12.83
N ARG A 151 -6.94 11.94 13.37
CA ARG A 151 -6.63 13.30 13.86
C ARG A 151 -5.81 13.17 15.15
N LYS A 152 -4.52 13.52 15.10
CA LYS A 152 -3.66 13.67 16.29
C LYS A 152 -3.77 15.06 16.89
#